data_AF-A0A1F7IY39-F1
#
_entry.id   AF-A0A1F7IY39-F1
#
_cell.length_a   1.000
_cell.length_b   1.000
_cell.length_c   1.000
_cell.angle_alpha   90.00
_cell.angle_beta   90.00
_cell.angle_gamma   90.00
#
_symmetry.space_group_name_H-M   'P 1'
#
loop_
_entity.id
_entity.type
_entity.pdbx_description
1 polymer ?
#
loop_
_entity_poly.entity_id
_entity_poly.type
_entity_poly.pdbx_seq_one_letter_code
_entity_poly.pdbx_strand_id
1 'polypeptide(L)'
;MNFGGAQLSIFLPYPGWLKTNVFNESSSYFSNISSVSYLWSSSLKLNEKDGYDVRELVRTTNSSWQQTSNFVLDPQSLPEPQQKDLKPFVITAESVKKDGGKIMVIASNKFVDDQYLSRDSGNLEFVLNVLNDYASDGALSGIRQRAVVIYPLPDLTEQEQEAYRYLNILLLPGLFGAYGIYRIYRRSRSV
;
A
#
# COMPACT_ATOMS: atom_id res chain seq x y z
N MET A 1 -4.60 18.21 1.22
CA MET A 1 -4.60 19.58 1.79
C MET A 1 -4.89 20.57 0.67
N ASN A 2 -5.56 21.68 0.99
CA ASN A 2 -5.88 22.73 0.02
C ASN A 2 -4.66 23.66 -0.13
N PHE A 3 -4.00 23.64 -1.29
CA PHE A 3 -2.81 24.45 -1.55
C PHE A 3 -3.05 25.49 -2.64
N GLY A 4 -4.04 26.36 -2.43
CA GLY A 4 -4.38 27.45 -3.34
C GLY A 4 -4.32 28.83 -2.71
N GLY A 5 -3.60 29.76 -3.33
CA GLY A 5 -3.88 31.19 -3.14
C GLY A 5 -5.21 31.52 -3.83
N ALA A 6 -6.11 32.22 -3.11
CA ALA A 6 -7.41 32.85 -3.43
C ALA A 6 -8.34 32.31 -4.56
N GLN A 7 -7.87 31.64 -5.61
CA GLN A 7 -8.65 31.24 -6.77
C GLN A 7 -8.43 29.79 -7.25
N LEU A 8 -7.40 29.05 -6.79
CA LEU A 8 -7.15 27.70 -7.29
C LEU A 8 -6.57 26.74 -6.24
N SER A 9 -7.42 25.87 -5.68
CA SER A 9 -7.05 24.84 -4.72
C SER A 9 -6.55 23.57 -5.42
N ILE A 10 -5.24 23.36 -5.47
CA ILE A 10 -4.65 22.08 -5.90
C ILE A 10 -4.45 21.15 -4.69
N PHE A 11 -4.95 19.91 -4.81
CA PHE A 11 -4.75 18.84 -3.82
C PHE A 11 -3.67 17.91 -4.35
N LEU A 12 -2.43 18.11 -3.90
CA LEU A 12 -1.35 17.17 -4.18
C LEU A 12 -1.28 16.11 -3.06
N PRO A 13 -1.12 14.81 -3.40
CA PRO A 13 -0.86 13.78 -2.42
C PRO A 13 0.51 14.05 -1.78
N TYR A 14 0.53 14.22 -0.46
CA TYR A 14 1.77 14.53 0.26
C TYR A 14 2.55 13.24 0.51
N PRO A 15 3.80 13.10 0.01
CA PRO A 15 4.56 11.85 0.10
C PRO A 15 4.82 11.35 1.52
N GLY A 16 4.83 12.25 2.52
CA GLY A 16 4.99 11.87 3.93
C GLY A 16 3.77 11.16 4.53
N TRP A 17 2.65 11.08 3.82
CA TRP A 17 1.46 10.32 4.21
C TRP A 17 1.41 9.04 3.40
N LEU A 18 1.96 7.99 3.99
CA LEU A 18 2.06 6.68 3.36
C LEU A 18 0.74 5.95 3.53
N LYS A 19 0.27 5.30 2.47
CA LYS A 19 -0.82 4.33 2.53
C LYS A 19 -0.31 3.03 1.92
N THR A 20 -0.49 1.91 2.62
CA THR A 20 0.01 0.61 2.17
C THR A 20 -0.98 -0.50 2.50
N ASN A 21 -0.98 -1.51 1.63
CA ASN A 21 -1.68 -2.78 1.73
C ASN A 21 -0.68 -3.96 1.69
N VAL A 22 0.62 -3.68 1.75
CA VAL A 22 1.68 -4.71 1.72
C VAL A 22 1.84 -5.28 3.12
N PHE A 23 1.04 -6.30 3.41
CA PHE A 23 0.97 -6.98 4.70
C PHE A 23 1.62 -8.34 4.66
N ASN A 24 2.07 -8.81 5.82
CA ASN A 24 2.47 -10.20 5.97
C ASN A 24 1.22 -11.09 6.02
N GLU A 25 0.98 -11.84 4.95
CA GLU A 25 -0.18 -12.75 4.81
C GLU A 25 -0.24 -13.86 5.86
N SER A 26 0.89 -14.17 6.51
CA SER A 26 0.93 -15.16 7.60
C SER A 26 0.30 -14.63 8.90
N SER A 27 0.09 -13.31 9.01
CA SER A 27 -0.50 -12.67 10.17
C SER A 27 -2.00 -12.47 10.00
N SER A 28 -2.79 -12.88 10.99
CA SER A 28 -4.24 -12.69 11.02
C SER A 28 -4.68 -11.27 11.38
N TYR A 29 -3.76 -10.41 11.80
CA TYR A 29 -4.04 -9.03 12.26
C TYR A 29 -4.70 -8.16 11.19
N PHE A 30 -4.48 -8.49 9.92
CA PHE A 30 -4.96 -7.74 8.75
C PHE A 30 -6.29 -8.27 8.19
N SER A 31 -6.94 -9.19 8.90
CA SER A 31 -8.27 -9.68 8.52
C SER A 31 -9.24 -8.50 8.39
N ASN A 32 -9.86 -8.34 7.23
CA ASN A 32 -10.83 -7.28 6.90
C ASN A 32 -10.21 -5.88 6.77
N ILE A 33 -8.89 -5.78 6.65
CA ILE A 33 -8.17 -4.52 6.49
C ILE A 33 -7.64 -4.46 5.06
N SER A 34 -8.15 -3.51 4.28
CA SER A 34 -7.70 -3.30 2.89
C SER A 34 -6.38 -2.54 2.82
N SER A 35 -6.18 -1.57 3.72
CA SER A 35 -5.01 -0.70 3.75
C SER A 35 -4.89 0.00 5.10
N VAL A 36 -3.67 0.39 5.46
CA VAL A 36 -3.37 1.23 6.63
C VAL A 36 -2.55 2.44 6.20
N SER A 37 -2.66 3.52 6.95
CA SER A 37 -1.98 4.79 6.67
C SER A 37 -0.97 5.13 7.77
N TYR A 38 0.18 5.65 7.38
CA TYR A 38 1.23 6.09 8.28
C TYR A 38 1.61 7.52 7.92
N LEU A 39 1.55 8.40 8.91
CA LEU A 39 2.00 9.78 8.75
C LEU A 39 3.42 9.88 9.28
N TRP A 40 4.31 10.42 8.45
CA TRP A 40 5.73 10.62 8.73
C TRP A 40 6.37 9.39 9.37
N SER A 41 6.19 8.24 8.73
CA SER A 41 6.70 6.97 9.27
C SER A 41 8.22 6.93 9.25
N SER A 42 8.79 6.28 10.25
CA SER A 42 10.20 5.88 10.22
C SER A 42 10.35 4.47 9.62
N SER A 43 11.48 4.20 8.97
CA SER A 43 11.85 2.85 8.55
C SER A 43 12.42 2.05 9.72
N LEU A 44 12.06 0.77 9.83
CA LEU A 44 12.60 -0.16 10.81
C LEU A 44 13.67 -1.03 10.20
N LYS A 45 14.75 -1.27 10.96
CA LYS A 45 15.74 -2.31 10.67
C LYS A 45 15.63 -3.39 11.73
N LEU A 46 15.28 -4.60 11.31
CA LEU A 46 15.12 -5.73 12.21
C LEU A 46 16.45 -6.47 12.34
N ASN A 47 16.79 -6.85 13.57
CA ASN A 47 17.95 -7.67 13.88
C ASN A 47 17.43 -8.97 14.50
N GLU A 48 17.96 -10.09 14.04
CA GLU A 48 17.66 -11.40 14.63
C GLU A 48 18.41 -11.54 15.96
N LYS A 49 17.77 -12.21 16.92
CA LYS A 49 18.35 -12.50 18.21
C LYS A 49 17.84 -13.85 18.73
N ASP A 50 18.77 -14.66 19.23
CA ASP A 50 18.43 -15.95 19.82
C ASP A 50 17.38 -15.82 20.92
N GLY A 51 16.36 -16.68 20.86
CA GLY A 51 15.23 -16.67 21.79
C GLY A 51 14.08 -15.73 21.41
N TYR A 52 14.21 -14.98 20.31
CA TYR A 52 13.17 -14.10 19.78
C TYR A 52 12.82 -14.49 18.35
N ASP A 53 11.53 -14.59 18.06
CA ASP A 53 10.99 -14.67 16.72
C ASP A 53 10.59 -13.26 16.28
N VAL A 54 11.32 -12.71 15.31
CA VAL A 54 11.14 -11.33 14.82
C VAL A 54 10.48 -11.40 13.45
N ARG A 55 9.32 -10.75 13.30
CA ARG A 55 8.49 -10.82 12.10
C ARG A 55 8.22 -9.43 11.55
N GLU A 56 8.41 -9.28 10.24
CA GLU A 56 7.92 -8.13 9.50
C GLU A 56 6.41 -8.24 9.34
N LEU A 57 5.65 -7.17 9.62
CA LEU A 57 4.20 -7.19 9.49
C LEU A 57 3.68 -6.28 8.38
N VAL A 58 4.26 -5.09 8.25
CA VAL A 58 3.86 -4.11 7.22
C VAL A 58 5.08 -3.51 6.56
N ARG A 59 5.03 -3.46 5.22
CA ARG A 59 6.04 -2.80 4.39
C ARG A 59 5.43 -1.66 3.58
N THR A 60 6.26 -0.73 3.15
CA THR A 60 5.90 0.24 2.11
C THR A 60 5.94 -0.42 0.73
N THR A 61 5.42 0.25 -0.29
CA THR A 61 5.48 -0.22 -1.68
C THR A 61 6.91 -0.13 -2.24
N ASN A 62 7.13 -0.74 -3.41
CA ASN A 62 8.44 -0.72 -4.08
C ASN A 62 8.88 0.70 -4.52
N SER A 63 7.93 1.62 -4.69
CA SER A 63 8.17 3.01 -5.12
C SER A 63 8.35 3.97 -3.94
N SER A 64 8.88 3.49 -2.81
CA SER A 64 9.08 4.28 -1.60
C SER A 64 10.53 4.73 -1.46
N TRP A 65 10.76 5.86 -0.79
CA TRP A 65 12.09 6.40 -0.51
C TRP A 65 12.16 6.92 0.93
N GLN A 66 13.36 7.15 1.42
CA GLN A 66 13.59 7.65 2.78
C GLN A 66 14.53 8.86 2.78
N GLN A 67 14.27 9.79 3.69
CA GLN A 67 15.22 10.85 4.04
C GLN A 67 16.01 10.40 5.27
N THR A 68 17.35 10.44 5.21
CA THR A 68 18.22 10.07 6.34
C THR A 68 18.84 11.28 7.04
N SER A 69 18.86 12.43 6.37
CA SER A 69 19.40 13.70 6.88
C SER A 69 18.68 14.87 6.22
N ASN A 70 18.73 16.06 6.86
CA ASN A 70 18.12 17.29 6.36
C ASN A 70 16.64 17.10 5.98
N PHE A 71 15.80 16.78 6.96
CA PHE A 71 14.38 16.50 6.74
C PHE A 71 13.65 17.71 6.16
N VAL A 72 13.31 17.64 4.88
CA VAL A 72 12.49 18.65 4.21
C VAL A 72 11.05 18.17 4.28
N LEU A 73 10.22 18.88 5.05
CA LEU A 73 8.81 18.57 5.23
C LEU A 73 7.89 19.50 4.43
N ASP A 74 8.43 20.61 3.92
CA ASP A 74 7.68 21.56 3.11
C ASP A 74 7.29 20.91 1.77
N PRO A 75 5.98 20.74 1.50
CA PRO A 75 5.49 20.12 0.27
C PRO A 75 6.01 20.77 -1.02
N GLN A 76 6.34 22.07 -0.99
CA GLN A 76 6.76 22.81 -2.18
C GLN A 76 8.25 22.63 -2.52
N SER A 77 9.05 22.17 -1.55
CA SER A 77 10.51 22.03 -1.69
C SER A 77 10.99 20.59 -1.45
N LEU A 78 10.07 19.62 -1.46
CA LEU A 78 10.41 18.21 -1.32
C LEU A 78 11.38 17.77 -2.44
N PRO A 79 12.50 17.11 -2.09
CA PRO A 79 13.41 16.59 -3.10
C PRO A 79 12.76 15.43 -3.84
N GLU A 80 12.95 15.39 -5.15
CA GLU A 80 12.51 14.26 -5.96
C GLU A 80 13.39 13.03 -5.67
N PRO A 81 12.78 11.84 -5.43
CA PRO A 81 13.55 10.63 -5.21
C PRO A 81 14.26 10.20 -6.49
N GLN A 82 15.50 9.73 -6.37
CA GLN A 82 16.20 9.11 -7.50
C GLN A 82 15.69 7.68 -7.68
N GLN A 83 15.48 7.22 -8.92
CA GLN A 83 14.94 5.88 -9.19
C GLN A 83 15.73 4.75 -8.49
N LYS A 84 17.05 4.90 -8.37
CA LYS A 84 17.92 3.93 -7.69
C LYS A 84 17.67 3.81 -6.17
N ASP A 85 17.04 4.81 -5.57
CA ASP A 85 16.79 4.88 -4.12
C ASP A 85 15.39 4.35 -3.75
N LEU A 86 14.57 4.04 -4.76
CA LEU A 86 13.24 3.49 -4.59
C LEU A 86 13.32 2.02 -4.15
N LYS A 87 12.78 1.74 -2.97
CA LYS A 87 12.70 0.37 -2.41
C LYS A 87 11.64 0.29 -1.31
N PRO A 88 11.13 -0.92 -1.01
CA PRO A 88 10.24 -1.12 0.12
C PRO A 88 10.98 -1.05 1.47
N PHE A 89 10.34 -0.47 2.48
CA PHE A 89 10.83 -0.35 3.85
C PHE A 89 9.87 -1.02 4.83
N VAL A 90 10.39 -1.64 5.88
CA VAL A 90 9.58 -2.16 6.98
C VAL A 90 9.14 -1.00 7.86
N ILE A 91 7.85 -0.90 8.17
CA ILE A 91 7.29 0.19 8.98
C ILE A 91 6.50 -0.32 10.18
N THR A 92 6.13 -1.61 10.21
CA THR A 92 5.61 -2.27 11.41
C THR A 92 6.18 -3.68 11.50
N ALA A 93 6.60 -4.05 12.72
CA ALA A 93 7.19 -5.33 13.02
C ALA A 93 6.78 -5.82 14.40
N GLU A 94 6.89 -7.12 14.62
CA GLU A 94 6.62 -7.78 15.88
C GLU A 94 7.83 -8.61 16.32
N SER A 95 8.03 -8.71 17.63
CA SER A 95 8.95 -9.63 18.25
C SER A 95 8.23 -10.45 19.30
N VAL A 96 8.33 -11.77 19.19
CA VAL A 96 7.76 -12.74 20.13
C VAL A 96 8.90 -13.47 20.82
N LYS A 97 8.94 -13.39 22.15
CA LYS A 97 9.90 -14.17 22.94
C LYS A 97 9.40 -15.60 23.11
N LYS A 98 10.29 -16.59 22.98
CA LYS A 98 9.95 -18.02 23.17
C LYS A 98 9.37 -18.34 24.56
N ASP A 99 9.81 -17.61 25.59
CA ASP A 99 9.34 -17.79 26.97
C ASP A 99 8.05 -17.03 27.30
N GLY A 100 7.41 -16.41 26.31
CA GLY A 100 6.24 -15.55 26.49
C GLY A 100 6.58 -14.06 26.46
N GLY A 101 5.65 -13.30 25.91
CA GLY A 101 5.79 -11.87 25.65
C GLY A 101 5.84 -11.56 24.16
N LYS A 102 4.95 -10.68 23.71
CA LYS A 102 4.89 -10.16 22.35
C LYS A 102 5.02 -8.64 22.41
N ILE A 103 5.81 -8.08 21.50
CA ILE A 103 5.96 -6.64 21.36
C ILE A 103 5.78 -6.29 19.89
N MET A 104 4.85 -5.38 19.61
CA MET A 104 4.70 -4.80 18.29
C MET A 104 5.23 -3.37 18.28
N VAL A 105 5.96 -3.03 17.22
CA VAL A 105 6.45 -1.67 16.96
C VAL A 105 5.79 -1.16 15.70
N ILE A 106 5.04 -0.07 15.83
CA ILE A 106 4.42 0.67 14.74
C ILE A 106 5.20 1.97 14.57
N ALA A 107 5.83 2.19 13.42
CA ALA A 107 6.79 3.27 13.23
C ALA A 107 6.16 4.65 12.92
N SER A 108 5.00 4.95 13.51
CA SER A 108 4.35 6.26 13.43
C SER A 108 3.62 6.58 14.74
N ASN A 109 3.87 7.78 15.28
CA ASN A 109 3.19 8.28 16.48
C ASN A 109 1.74 8.74 16.20
N LYS A 110 1.39 8.98 14.93
CA LYS A 110 0.07 9.43 14.49
C LYS A 110 -0.83 8.29 14.03
N PHE A 111 -0.39 7.04 14.18
CA PHE A 111 -1.09 5.88 13.63
C PHE A 111 -2.51 5.69 14.21
N VAL A 112 -2.72 6.05 15.48
CA VAL A 112 -3.99 5.90 16.22
C VAL A 112 -4.69 7.23 16.50
N ASP A 113 -4.21 8.32 15.91
CA ASP A 113 -4.70 9.65 16.19
C ASP A 113 -5.98 9.92 15.39
N ASP A 114 -7.11 10.13 16.08
CA ASP A 114 -8.46 10.28 15.52
C ASP A 114 -8.54 11.29 14.36
N GLN A 115 -7.76 12.37 14.43
CA GLN A 115 -7.78 13.41 13.40
C GLN A 115 -7.20 12.94 12.05
N TYR A 116 -6.44 11.84 12.06
CA TYR A 116 -5.78 11.24 10.89
C TYR A 116 -6.32 9.85 10.54
N LEU A 117 -7.26 9.33 11.35
CA LEU A 117 -8.02 8.12 11.03
C LEU A 117 -9.02 8.47 9.92
N SER A 118 -8.58 8.34 8.67
CA SER A 118 -9.48 8.43 7.52
C SER A 118 -10.48 7.26 7.59
N ARG A 119 -11.73 7.49 7.13
CA ARG A 119 -12.76 6.43 7.06
C ARG A 119 -12.31 5.20 6.26
N ASP A 120 -11.37 5.38 5.34
CA ASP A 120 -10.91 4.32 4.44
C ASP A 120 -9.63 3.61 4.94
N SER A 121 -9.01 4.06 6.04
CA SER A 121 -7.82 3.42 6.60
C SER A 121 -8.19 2.51 7.77
N GLY A 122 -7.84 1.23 7.69
CA GLY A 122 -8.11 0.24 8.74
C GLY A 122 -7.15 0.30 9.94
N ASN A 123 -6.59 1.47 10.26
CA ASN A 123 -5.62 1.65 11.34
C ASN A 123 -6.18 1.23 12.71
N LEU A 124 -7.39 1.71 13.05
CA LEU A 124 -8.03 1.38 14.32
C LEU A 124 -8.36 -0.12 14.38
N GLU A 125 -8.92 -0.67 13.32
CA GLU A 125 -9.24 -2.10 13.21
C GLU A 125 -7.96 -2.96 13.39
N PHE A 126 -6.84 -2.53 12.82
CA PHE A 126 -5.54 -3.21 12.99
C PHE A 126 -5.14 -3.26 14.46
N VAL A 127 -5.17 -2.11 15.16
CA VAL A 127 -4.81 -2.07 16.58
C VAL A 127 -5.77 -2.92 17.42
N LEU A 128 -7.07 -2.87 17.13
CA LEU A 128 -8.05 -3.69 17.84
C LEU A 128 -7.85 -5.19 17.60
N ASN A 129 -7.50 -5.61 16.38
CA ASN A 129 -7.16 -6.99 16.06
C ASN A 129 -5.93 -7.47 16.82
N VAL A 130 -4.88 -6.65 16.87
CA VAL A 130 -3.65 -6.94 17.63
C VAL A 130 -3.95 -7.04 19.13
N LEU A 131 -4.66 -6.07 19.69
CA LEU A 131 -5.04 -6.08 21.11
C LEU A 131 -5.89 -7.29 21.47
N ASN A 132 -6.84 -7.66 20.61
CA ASN A 132 -7.67 -8.84 20.80
C ASN A 132 -6.84 -10.13 20.77
N ASP A 133 -5.87 -10.25 19.85
CA ASP A 133 -4.96 -11.40 19.80
C ASP A 133 -4.07 -11.47 21.04
N TYR A 134 -3.52 -10.34 21.48
CA TYR A 134 -2.64 -10.25 22.64
C TYR A 134 -3.40 -10.55 23.93
N ALA A 135 -4.64 -10.06 24.06
CA ALA A 135 -5.49 -10.33 25.21
C ALA A 135 -6.01 -11.78 25.26
N SER A 136 -6.15 -12.43 24.10
CA SER A 136 -6.74 -13.79 23.99
C SER A 136 -5.70 -14.89 23.78
N ASP A 137 -4.41 -14.55 23.85
CA ASP A 137 -3.27 -15.45 23.55
C ASP A 137 -3.45 -16.25 22.24
N GLY A 138 -4.02 -15.60 21.22
CA GLY A 138 -4.25 -16.21 19.90
C GLY A 138 -5.42 -17.21 19.79
N ALA A 139 -6.14 -17.53 20.87
CA ALA A 139 -7.23 -18.51 20.85
C ALA A 139 -8.39 -18.17 19.89
N LEU A 140 -8.58 -16.88 19.58
CA LEU A 140 -9.69 -16.37 18.74
C LEU A 140 -9.24 -15.95 17.33
N SER A 141 -7.97 -16.14 17.00
CA SER A 141 -7.33 -15.66 15.76
C SER A 141 -7.77 -16.46 14.51
N GLY A 142 -8.04 -17.76 14.65
CA GLY A 142 -8.34 -18.66 13.53
C GLY A 142 -9.74 -18.56 12.91
N ILE A 143 -10.72 -17.96 13.60
CA ILE A 143 -12.13 -17.96 13.15
C ILE A 143 -12.45 -16.76 12.22
N ARG A 144 -11.59 -15.73 12.20
CA ARG A 144 -11.88 -14.44 11.54
C ARG A 144 -11.54 -14.34 10.04
N GLN A 145 -11.03 -15.40 9.41
CA GLN A 145 -10.51 -15.38 8.02
C GLN A 145 -11.58 -15.26 6.89
N ARG A 146 -12.79 -14.78 7.15
CA ARG A 146 -13.85 -14.71 6.13
C ARG A 146 -14.56 -13.35 6.08
N ALA A 147 -13.86 -12.30 5.67
CA ALA A 147 -14.55 -11.22 4.96
C ALA A 147 -13.87 -10.92 3.63
N VAL A 148 -14.71 -10.57 2.67
CA VAL A 148 -14.32 -10.22 1.30
C VAL A 148 -13.64 -8.86 1.36
N VAL A 149 -12.30 -8.87 1.38
CA VAL A 149 -11.51 -7.64 1.20
C VAL A 149 -11.48 -7.31 -0.29
N ILE A 150 -11.79 -6.05 -0.62
CA ILE A 150 -11.57 -5.52 -1.97
C ILE A 150 -10.05 -5.44 -2.15
N TYR A 151 -9.51 -6.29 -3.02
CA TYR A 151 -8.09 -6.25 -3.36
C TYR A 151 -7.81 -4.97 -4.17
N PRO A 152 -6.95 -4.06 -3.67
CA PRO A 152 -6.49 -2.95 -4.48
C PRO A 152 -5.72 -3.51 -5.68
N LEU A 153 -5.69 -2.74 -6.77
CA LEU A 153 -4.98 -3.14 -7.98
C LEU A 153 -3.50 -3.43 -7.64
N PRO A 154 -2.93 -4.51 -8.18
CA PRO A 154 -1.52 -4.81 -7.98
C PRO A 154 -0.66 -3.68 -8.52
N ASP A 155 0.48 -3.43 -7.86
CA ASP A 155 1.50 -2.50 -8.35
C ASP A 155 2.09 -3.08 -9.65
N LEU A 156 1.58 -2.62 -10.80
CA LEU A 156 2.10 -2.97 -12.12
C LEU A 156 3.30 -2.08 -12.45
N THR A 157 4.28 -2.64 -13.15
CA THR A 157 5.43 -1.87 -13.66
C THR A 157 4.93 -0.82 -14.65
N GLU A 158 5.59 0.34 -14.75
CA GLU A 158 5.21 1.42 -15.69
C GLU A 158 5.06 0.89 -17.13
N GLN A 159 5.96 -0.01 -17.55
CA GLN A 159 5.93 -0.65 -18.87
C GLN A 159 4.69 -1.54 -19.09
N GLU A 160 4.28 -2.29 -18.06
CA GLU A 160 3.09 -3.15 -18.13
C GLU A 160 1.83 -2.27 -18.18
N GLN A 161 1.80 -1.21 -17.37
CA GLN A 161 0.69 -0.27 -17.35
C GLN A 161 0.53 0.46 -18.69
N GLU A 162 1.64 0.85 -19.32
CA GLU A 162 1.64 1.43 -20.66
C GLU A 162 1.16 0.42 -21.72
N ALA A 163 1.68 -0.82 -21.69
CA ALA A 163 1.24 -1.86 -22.62
C ALA A 163 -0.26 -2.12 -22.50
N TYR A 164 -0.80 -2.25 -21.29
CA TYR A 164 -2.24 -2.41 -21.07
C TYR A 164 -3.03 -1.19 -21.54
N ARG A 165 -2.53 0.03 -21.28
CA ARG A 165 -3.17 1.27 -21.74
C ARG A 165 -3.26 1.32 -23.26
N TYR A 166 -2.14 1.10 -23.95
CA TYR A 166 -2.10 1.13 -25.42
C TYR A 166 -2.89 -0.02 -26.04
N LEU A 167 -2.84 -1.21 -25.45
CA LEU A 167 -3.66 -2.34 -25.87
C LEU A 167 -5.15 -1.98 -25.79
N ASN A 168 -5.61 -1.41 -24.69
CA ASN A 168 -7.02 -1.04 -24.52
C ASN A 168 -7.45 0.08 -25.49
N ILE A 169 -6.58 1.08 -25.71
CA ILE A 169 -6.80 2.16 -26.68
C ILE A 169 -6.87 1.61 -28.12
N LEU A 170 -6.03 0.63 -28.47
CA LEU A 170 -5.95 0.09 -29.84
C LEU A 170 -6.90 -1.07 -30.10
N LEU A 171 -7.38 -1.76 -29.07
CA LEU A 171 -8.26 -2.92 -29.19
C LEU A 171 -9.58 -2.55 -29.86
N LEU A 172 -10.23 -1.46 -29.43
CA LEU A 172 -11.51 -1.04 -30.01
C LEU A 172 -11.37 -0.59 -31.49
N PRO A 173 -10.49 0.37 -31.82
CA PRO A 173 -10.27 0.77 -33.22
C PRO A 173 -9.78 -0.39 -34.10
N GLY A 174 -8.93 -1.27 -33.54
CA GLY A 174 -8.44 -2.46 -34.23
C GLY A 174 -9.56 -3.43 -34.60
N LEU A 175 -10.49 -3.71 -33.67
CA LEU A 175 -11.66 -4.55 -33.95
C LEU A 175 -12.56 -3.94 -35.03
N PHE A 176 -12.83 -2.64 -34.97
CA PHE A 176 -13.63 -1.96 -36.01
C PHE A 176 -12.93 -1.93 -37.37
N GLY A 177 -11.62 -1.68 -37.39
CA GLY A 177 -10.81 -1.74 -38.60
C GLY A 177 -10.81 -3.13 -39.24
N ALA A 178 -10.58 -4.18 -38.44
CA ALA A 178 -10.60 -5.56 -38.89
C ALA A 178 -11.99 -5.97 -39.43
N TYR A 179 -13.06 -5.59 -38.74
CA TYR A 179 -14.43 -5.83 -39.20
C TYR A 179 -14.73 -5.09 -40.51
N GLY A 180 -14.26 -3.84 -40.65
CA GLY A 180 -14.37 -3.06 -41.88
C GLY A 180 -13.67 -3.73 -43.06
N ILE A 181 -12.41 -4.18 -42.87
CA ILE A 181 -11.64 -4.91 -43.88
C ILE A 181 -12.35 -6.21 -44.25
N TYR A 182 -12.78 -7.01 -43.26
CA TYR A 182 -13.51 -8.25 -43.47
C TYR A 182 -14.80 -8.03 -44.29
N ARG A 183 -15.56 -6.97 -43.98
CA ARG A 183 -16.78 -6.60 -44.71
C ARG A 183 -16.49 -6.23 -46.17
N ILE A 184 -15.42 -5.49 -46.42
CA ILE A 184 -15.01 -5.12 -47.79
C ILE A 184 -14.59 -6.36 -48.57
N TYR A 185 -13.80 -7.25 -47.96
CA TYR A 185 -13.32 -8.48 -48.58
C TYR A 185 -14.45 -9.45 -48.94
N ARG A 186 -15.52 -9.51 -48.14
CA ARG A 186 -16.74 -10.26 -48.48
C ARG A 186 -17.49 -9.67 -49.67
N ARG A 187 -17.54 -8.34 -49.79
CA ARG A 187 -18.18 -7.68 -50.94
C ARG A 187 -17.42 -7.89 -52.25
N SER A 188 -16.09 -7.87 -52.22
CA SER A 188 -15.28 -8.06 -53.43
C SER A 188 -15.28 -9.49 -53.98
N ARG A 189 -15.70 -10.48 -53.19
CA ARG A 189 -15.88 -11.88 -53.63
C ARG A 189 -17.28 -12.20 -54.16
N SER A 190 -18.20 -11.24 -54.10
CA SER A 190 -19.60 -11.39 -54.54
C SER A 190 -19.89 -10.68 -55.86
N VAL A 191 -18.85 -10.26 -56.58
CA VAL A 191 -18.84 -9.72 -57.95
C VAL A 191 -17.92 -10.62 -58.76
#